data_AF-A0A2W5ZHA8-F1
#
_entry.id   AF-A0A2W5ZHA8-F1
#
_cell.length_a   1.000
_cell.length_b   1.000
_cell.length_c   1.000
_cell.angle_alpha   90.00
_cell.angle_beta   90.00
_cell.angle_gamma   90.00
#
_symmetry.space_group_name_H-M   'P 1'
#
loop_
_entity.id
_entity.type
_entity.pdbx_description
1 polymer ?
#
loop_
_entity_poly.entity_id
_entity_poly.type
_entity_poly.pdbx_seq_one_letter_code
_entity_poly.pdbx_strand_id
1 'polypeptide(L)'
;MKDIGREEPGYGLYSYATVINNDNRSKMFLARVFSGIPSVKYTAAQRSQTNIFYVPLKNYKEEIETEEILSSDFQTDEIGGYYARNLYDYKFARTLLNHLCESPAKEIEGVCEADLSRGPYIFAYAKPASKVTPVPPPFLFIDLSDVHERAFPEFIAAFRAQVKREDISDRAKIDTLRLRLLSIALTGADWVAPVQKAIADVVHSASGQFEKDKK
;
A
#
# COMPACT_ATOMS: atom_id res chain seq x y z
N MET A 1 -19.09 8.30 -6.62
CA MET A 1 -18.99 8.33 -5.15
C MET A 1 -18.05 9.47 -4.77
N LYS A 2 -18.49 10.51 -4.05
CA LYS A 2 -17.70 11.76 -3.91
C LYS A 2 -16.65 11.77 -2.78
N ASP A 3 -16.66 10.77 -1.89
CA ASP A 3 -15.83 10.80 -0.67
C ASP A 3 -15.21 9.43 -0.34
N ILE A 4 -14.82 8.64 -1.35
CA ILE A 4 -13.87 7.56 -1.08
C ILE A 4 -12.56 8.29 -0.75
N GLY A 5 -12.15 8.34 0.50
CA GLY A 5 -10.83 8.83 0.87
C GLY A 5 -10.69 10.34 1.00
N ARG A 6 -9.84 10.73 1.94
CA ARG A 6 -9.45 12.13 2.20
C ARG A 6 -8.07 12.40 1.60
N GLU A 7 -7.76 11.79 0.45
CA GLU A 7 -6.44 11.91 -0.15
C GLU A 7 -6.18 13.35 -0.57
N GLU A 8 -5.18 13.96 0.04
CA GLU A 8 -4.67 15.25 -0.40
C GLU A 8 -3.93 15.07 -1.74
N PRO A 9 -4.24 15.89 -2.76
CA PRO A 9 -3.55 15.82 -4.04
C PRO A 9 -2.12 16.39 -3.95
N GLY A 10 -1.34 16.17 -5.01
CA GLY A 10 -0.02 16.76 -5.21
C GLY A 10 1.17 15.91 -4.76
N TYR A 11 0.97 14.71 -4.21
CA TYR A 11 2.06 13.76 -3.93
C TYR A 11 2.56 13.05 -5.18
N GLY A 12 3.83 12.61 -5.16
CA GLY A 12 4.49 11.95 -6.28
C GLY A 12 3.97 10.54 -6.58
N LEU A 13 3.58 9.81 -5.54
CA LEU A 13 2.96 8.48 -5.60
C LEU A 13 2.07 8.27 -4.37
N TYR A 14 0.94 7.60 -4.55
CA TYR A 14 -0.04 7.28 -3.53
C TYR A 14 -0.01 5.78 -3.30
N SER A 15 0.47 5.35 -2.14
CA SER A 15 0.41 3.95 -1.69
C SER A 15 -0.63 3.80 -0.59
N TYR A 16 -1.29 2.65 -0.50
CA TYR A 16 -2.37 2.39 0.46
C TYR A 16 -2.12 1.06 1.15
N ALA A 17 -2.05 1.06 2.48
CA ALA A 17 -2.01 -0.17 3.28
C ALA A 17 -3.42 -0.61 3.68
N THR A 18 -3.84 -1.74 3.13
CA THR A 18 -5.23 -2.19 3.24
C THR A 18 -5.31 -3.51 4.00
N VAL A 19 -6.01 -3.51 5.14
CA VAL A 19 -6.38 -4.71 5.89
C VAL A 19 -7.90 -4.78 6.00
N ILE A 20 -8.44 -5.99 5.91
CA ILE A 20 -9.89 -6.21 5.85
C ILE A 20 -10.44 -6.70 7.18
N ASN A 21 -9.61 -7.34 7.99
CA ASN A 21 -9.98 -7.95 9.26
C ASN A 21 -9.03 -7.54 10.40
N ASN A 22 -9.49 -7.68 11.63
CA ASN A 22 -8.72 -7.38 12.85
C ASN A 22 -8.04 -8.64 13.42
N ASP A 23 -7.39 -9.41 12.55
CA ASP A 23 -6.64 -10.61 12.93
C ASP A 23 -5.19 -10.29 13.33
N ASN A 24 -4.44 -11.30 13.75
CA ASN A 24 -3.05 -11.12 14.19
C ASN A 24 -2.15 -10.62 13.06
N ARG A 25 -2.36 -11.15 11.85
CA ARG A 25 -1.57 -10.82 10.66
C ARG A 25 -1.72 -9.35 10.27
N SER A 26 -2.95 -8.86 10.27
CA SER A 26 -3.29 -7.46 10.01
C SER A 26 -2.68 -6.53 11.05
N LYS A 27 -2.68 -6.92 12.33
CA LYS A 27 -2.00 -6.17 13.41
C LYS A 27 -0.50 -6.10 13.19
N MET A 28 0.14 -7.23 12.88
CA MET A 28 1.58 -7.28 12.59
C MET A 28 1.93 -6.42 11.38
N PHE A 29 1.13 -6.47 10.32
CA PHE A 29 1.34 -5.61 9.15
C PHE A 29 1.23 -4.13 9.47
N LEU A 30 0.13 -3.71 10.13
CA LEU A 30 -0.06 -2.32 10.54
C LEU A 30 1.05 -1.84 11.46
N ALA A 31 1.49 -2.65 12.43
CA ALA A 31 2.62 -2.35 13.29
C ALA A 31 3.88 -1.99 12.49
N ARG A 32 4.17 -2.75 11.41
CA ARG A 32 5.32 -2.46 10.54
C ARG A 32 5.12 -1.21 9.70
N VAL A 33 3.91 -0.94 9.22
CA VAL A 33 3.59 0.31 8.51
C VAL A 33 3.83 1.52 9.42
N PHE A 34 3.26 1.53 10.62
CA PHE A 34 3.36 2.67 11.54
C PHE A 34 4.77 2.89 12.09
N SER A 35 5.53 1.83 12.36
CA SER A 35 6.92 1.96 12.80
C SER A 35 7.91 2.24 11.65
N GLY A 36 7.58 1.81 10.42
CA GLY A 36 8.48 1.87 9.27
C GLY A 36 8.33 3.13 8.42
N ILE A 37 7.14 3.72 8.34
CA ILE A 37 6.86 4.89 7.51
C ILE A 37 6.78 6.15 8.39
N PRO A 38 7.67 7.14 8.18
CA PRO A 38 7.61 8.39 8.94
C PRO A 38 6.42 9.26 8.50
N SER A 39 5.93 10.10 9.42
CA SER A 39 4.91 11.09 9.10
C SER A 39 5.43 12.13 8.09
N VAL A 40 4.57 12.51 7.15
CA VAL A 40 4.87 13.48 6.08
C VAL A 40 5.17 14.88 6.64
N LYS A 41 4.70 15.20 7.85
CA LYS A 41 4.97 16.50 8.51
C LYS A 41 6.46 16.73 8.78
N TYR A 42 7.27 15.67 8.83
CA TYR A 42 8.70 15.72 9.10
C TYR A 42 9.58 15.77 7.83
N THR A 43 9.00 15.83 6.63
CA THR A 43 9.78 16.00 5.40
C THR A 43 9.85 17.46 4.96
N ALA A 44 11.06 17.94 4.65
CA ALA A 44 11.29 19.25 4.04
C ALA A 44 11.12 19.25 2.51
N ALA A 45 10.83 18.09 1.90
CA ALA A 45 10.69 17.96 0.45
C ALA A 45 9.35 18.51 -0.06
N GLN A 46 9.30 18.91 -1.33
CA GLN A 46 8.04 19.29 -1.97
C GLN A 46 7.09 18.09 -2.05
N ARG A 47 5.78 18.35 -2.00
CA ARG A 47 4.76 17.29 -2.09
C ARG A 47 4.93 16.44 -3.34
N SER A 48 5.18 17.05 -4.50
CA SER A 48 5.39 16.34 -5.78
C SER A 48 6.56 15.35 -5.74
N GLN A 49 7.56 15.62 -4.92
CA GLN A 49 8.76 14.78 -4.74
C GLN A 49 8.62 13.79 -3.58
N THR A 50 7.50 13.86 -2.86
CA THR A 50 7.21 13.02 -1.70
C THR A 50 6.19 11.97 -2.07
N ASN A 51 6.52 10.70 -1.84
CA ASN A 51 5.55 9.62 -1.91
C ASN A 51 4.79 9.53 -0.59
N ILE A 52 3.48 9.36 -0.67
CA ILE A 52 2.60 9.21 0.49
C ILE A 52 2.13 7.77 0.61
N PHE A 53 2.10 7.29 1.85
CA PHE A 53 1.63 5.95 2.19
C PHE A 53 0.42 6.11 3.12
N TYR A 54 -0.77 6.07 2.54
CA TYR A 54 -2.04 6.20 3.23
C TYR A 54 -2.39 4.95 4.02
N VAL A 55 -2.86 5.17 5.24
CA VAL A 55 -3.48 4.14 6.07
C VAL A 55 -4.93 4.55 6.33
N PRO A 56 -5.92 3.68 6.04
CA PRO A 56 -7.31 3.88 6.40
C PRO A 56 -7.50 4.14 7.90
N LEU A 57 -7.81 5.39 8.28
CA LEU A 57 -8.05 5.79 9.68
C LEU A 57 -9.46 6.41 9.82
N LYS A 58 -10.15 6.11 10.92
CA LYS A 58 -11.53 6.58 11.19
C LYS A 58 -11.60 8.10 11.34
N ASN A 59 -10.61 8.71 12.01
CA ASN A 59 -10.56 10.16 12.24
C ASN A 59 -9.13 10.71 12.23
N TYR A 60 -8.91 11.82 11.52
CA TYR A 60 -7.60 12.49 11.43
C TYR A 60 -7.20 13.24 12.72
N LYS A 61 -8.16 13.57 13.60
CA LYS A 61 -7.85 14.20 14.89
C LYS A 61 -7.10 13.27 15.85
N GLU A 62 -7.24 11.95 15.65
CA GLU A 62 -6.52 10.93 16.42
C GLU A 62 -5.06 10.73 15.93
N GLU A 63 -4.64 11.37 14.82
CA GLU A 63 -3.20 11.45 14.44
C GLU A 63 -2.35 12.12 15.54
N ILE A 64 -2.94 13.07 16.27
CA ILE A 64 -2.25 13.83 17.32
C ILE A 64 -2.07 12.96 18.57
N GLU A 65 -3.07 12.14 18.92
CA GLU A 65 -2.97 11.19 20.04
C GLU A 65 -2.01 10.03 19.72
N THR A 66 -1.81 9.72 18.42
CA THR A 66 -0.89 8.65 18.02
C THR A 66 0.57 9.05 18.03
N GLU A 67 0.92 10.31 17.81
CA GLU A 67 2.30 10.79 18.02
C GLU A 67 2.70 10.69 19.51
N GLU A 68 1.77 10.93 20.45
CA GLU A 68 2.00 10.70 21.88
C GLU A 68 2.14 9.21 22.24
N ILE A 69 1.33 8.32 21.65
CA ILE A 69 1.45 6.87 21.88
C ILE A 69 2.78 6.32 21.35
N LEU A 70 3.24 6.80 20.18
CA LEU A 70 4.55 6.42 19.61
C LEU A 70 5.75 6.95 20.43
N SER A 71 5.53 7.93 21.31
CA SER A 71 6.56 8.46 22.22
C SER A 71 6.69 7.67 23.53
N SER A 72 5.78 6.74 23.78
CA SER A 72 5.83 5.82 24.93
C SER A 72 6.41 4.45 24.52
N ASP A 73 7.03 3.74 25.47
CA ASP A 73 7.78 2.47 25.30
C ASP A 73 6.92 1.26 24.83
N PHE A 74 5.93 1.45 23.95
CA PHE A 74 5.15 0.35 23.41
C PHE A 74 6.00 -0.58 22.55
N GLN A 75 5.85 -1.88 22.77
CA GLN A 75 6.39 -2.87 21.85
C GLN A 75 5.63 -2.79 20.51
N THR A 76 6.32 -3.02 19.39
CA THR A 76 5.77 -2.90 18.02
C THR A 76 4.44 -3.63 17.85
N ASP A 77 4.25 -4.78 18.49
CA ASP A 77 3.04 -5.58 18.37
C ASP A 77 1.83 -4.97 19.12
N GLU A 78 2.07 -4.27 20.22
CA GLU A 78 1.03 -3.55 20.97
C GLU A 78 0.51 -2.34 20.18
N ILE A 79 1.42 -1.65 19.48
CA ILE A 79 1.11 -0.56 18.56
C ILE A 79 0.13 -1.06 17.47
N GLY A 80 0.48 -2.15 16.78
CA GLY A 80 -0.39 -2.72 15.74
C GLY A 80 -1.76 -3.11 16.28
N GLY A 81 -1.82 -3.71 17.47
CA GLY A 81 -3.05 -4.07 18.14
C GLY A 81 -3.95 -2.88 18.48
N TYR A 82 -3.36 -1.77 18.92
CA TYR A 82 -4.06 -0.53 19.22
C TYR A 82 -4.63 0.11 17.96
N TYR A 83 -3.79 0.31 16.94
CA TYR A 83 -4.21 0.90 15.66
C TYR A 83 -5.33 0.08 15.01
N ALA A 84 -5.14 -1.23 14.90
CA ALA A 84 -6.12 -2.12 14.28
C ALA A 84 -7.49 -2.07 14.98
N ARG A 85 -7.55 -1.92 16.31
CA ARG A 85 -8.83 -1.89 17.05
C ARG A 85 -9.48 -0.52 17.03
N ASN A 86 -8.70 0.50 17.37
CA ASN A 86 -9.24 1.79 17.75
C ASN A 86 -9.33 2.71 16.54
N LEU A 87 -8.28 2.75 15.72
CA LEU A 87 -8.06 3.83 14.75
C LEU A 87 -8.33 3.41 13.31
N TYR A 88 -8.09 2.15 12.96
CA TYR A 88 -8.17 1.69 11.57
C TYR A 88 -9.61 1.66 11.06
N ASP A 89 -9.83 2.20 9.85
CA ASP A 89 -11.13 2.19 9.18
C ASP A 89 -11.25 1.01 8.18
N TYR A 90 -11.73 -0.12 8.69
CA TYR A 90 -12.01 -1.31 7.86
C TYR A 90 -13.08 -1.09 6.80
N LYS A 91 -14.03 -0.18 7.02
CA LYS A 91 -15.09 0.11 6.05
C LYS A 91 -14.48 0.85 4.86
N PHE A 92 -13.62 1.83 5.12
CA PHE A 92 -12.88 2.53 4.08
C PHE A 92 -11.96 1.56 3.32
N ALA A 93 -11.19 0.73 4.02
CA ALA A 93 -10.33 -0.29 3.42
C ALA A 93 -11.09 -1.22 2.45
N ARG A 94 -12.25 -1.75 2.87
CA ARG A 94 -13.13 -2.58 2.01
C ARG A 94 -13.69 -1.80 0.84
N THR A 95 -14.10 -0.55 1.06
CA THR A 95 -14.62 0.31 -0.01
C THR A 95 -13.56 0.55 -1.08
N LEU A 96 -12.31 0.77 -0.67
CA LEU A 96 -11.19 0.95 -1.60
C LEU A 96 -10.92 -0.32 -2.41
N LEU A 97 -10.88 -1.52 -1.78
CA LEU A 97 -10.70 -2.77 -2.54
C LEU A 97 -11.87 -3.03 -3.49
N ASN A 98 -13.11 -2.84 -3.03
CA ASN A 98 -14.29 -3.03 -3.87
C ASN A 98 -14.28 -2.08 -5.07
N HIS A 99 -13.82 -0.85 -4.89
CA HIS A 99 -13.64 0.13 -5.97
C HIS A 99 -12.61 -0.33 -7.00
N LEU A 100 -11.49 -0.92 -6.56
CA LEU A 100 -10.50 -1.51 -7.46
C LEU A 100 -11.05 -2.72 -8.23
N CYS A 101 -11.97 -3.47 -7.60
CA CYS A 101 -12.57 -4.69 -8.14
C CYS A 101 -13.93 -4.49 -8.84
N GLU A 102 -14.46 -3.27 -8.94
CA GLU A 102 -15.71 -2.99 -9.66
C GLU A 102 -15.54 -3.16 -11.18
N SER A 103 -14.37 -2.80 -11.69
CA SER A 103 -13.97 -2.99 -13.08
C SER A 103 -12.45 -3.21 -13.09
N PRO A 104 -11.99 -4.39 -12.64
CA PRO A 104 -10.57 -4.65 -12.43
C PRO A 104 -9.83 -4.63 -13.75
N ALA A 105 -8.58 -4.17 -13.73
CA ALA A 105 -7.69 -4.45 -14.84
C ALA A 105 -7.34 -5.95 -14.85
N LYS A 106 -7.04 -6.47 -16.04
CA LYS A 106 -6.74 -7.89 -16.29
C LYS A 106 -5.72 -8.47 -15.31
N GLU A 107 -4.74 -7.68 -14.91
CA GLU A 107 -3.65 -8.11 -14.03
C GLU A 107 -4.07 -8.36 -12.58
N ILE A 108 -5.22 -7.83 -12.14
CA ILE A 108 -5.78 -8.04 -10.79
C ILE A 108 -7.13 -8.76 -10.79
N GLU A 109 -7.68 -9.13 -11.96
CA GLU A 109 -8.94 -9.88 -12.07
C GLU A 109 -8.95 -11.11 -11.15
N GLY A 110 -7.91 -11.94 -11.22
CA GLY A 110 -7.82 -13.15 -10.38
C GLY A 110 -7.75 -12.86 -8.87
N VAL A 111 -7.19 -11.71 -8.46
CA VAL A 111 -7.20 -11.29 -7.05
C VAL A 111 -8.60 -10.85 -6.64
N CYS A 112 -9.29 -10.11 -7.51
CA CYS A 112 -10.65 -9.63 -7.27
C CYS A 112 -11.71 -10.74 -7.28
N GLU A 113 -11.46 -11.83 -7.99
CA GLU A 113 -12.29 -13.05 -7.98
C GLU A 113 -12.02 -13.95 -6.76
N ALA A 114 -10.83 -13.81 -6.14
CA ALA A 114 -10.44 -14.57 -4.96
C ALA A 114 -11.03 -13.99 -3.66
N ASP A 115 -10.79 -14.70 -2.55
CA ASP A 115 -11.18 -14.23 -1.23
C ASP A 115 -10.31 -13.05 -0.76
N LEU A 116 -10.83 -11.83 -0.94
CA LEU A 116 -10.22 -10.57 -0.49
C LEU A 116 -10.15 -10.42 1.03
N SER A 117 -10.69 -11.36 1.81
CA SER A 117 -10.63 -11.31 3.28
C SER A 117 -9.27 -11.74 3.84
N ARG A 118 -8.41 -12.38 3.01
CA ARG A 118 -7.15 -12.97 3.47
C ARG A 118 -6.11 -11.91 3.86
N GLY A 119 -5.79 -10.97 2.96
CA GLY A 119 -4.91 -9.82 3.17
C GLY A 119 -3.59 -10.07 3.94
N PRO A 120 -2.79 -9.02 4.20
CA PRO A 120 -2.97 -7.61 3.85
C PRO A 120 -2.70 -7.30 2.37
N TYR A 121 -3.06 -6.10 1.92
CA TYR A 121 -2.82 -5.63 0.56
C TYR A 121 -2.08 -4.29 0.55
N ILE A 122 -1.24 -4.08 -0.47
CA ILE A 122 -0.70 -2.76 -0.78
C ILE A 122 -1.06 -2.37 -2.20
N PHE A 123 -1.70 -1.22 -2.37
CA PHE A 123 -1.98 -0.65 -3.68
C PHE A 123 -1.15 0.61 -3.87
N ALA A 124 -0.56 0.83 -5.04
CA ALA A 124 0.17 2.05 -5.36
C ALA A 124 -0.18 2.61 -6.74
N TYR A 125 -0.42 3.91 -6.79
CA TYR A 125 -0.85 4.64 -7.97
C TYR A 125 -0.36 6.08 -8.00
N ALA A 126 -0.25 6.67 -9.18
CA ALA A 126 0.27 8.03 -9.34
C ALA A 126 -0.68 9.14 -8.87
N LYS A 127 -1.97 8.82 -8.70
CA LYS A 127 -3.02 9.77 -8.34
C LYS A 127 -3.89 9.21 -7.21
N PRO A 128 -4.73 10.02 -6.55
CA PRO A 128 -5.76 9.52 -5.64
C PRO A 128 -6.63 8.45 -6.31
N ALA A 129 -6.61 7.23 -5.78
CA ALA A 129 -7.26 6.07 -6.39
C ALA A 129 -8.79 6.22 -6.37
N SER A 130 -9.29 6.84 -5.31
CA SER A 130 -10.69 7.17 -5.09
C SER A 130 -11.36 8.02 -6.17
N LYS A 131 -10.56 8.79 -6.92
CA LYS A 131 -11.07 9.77 -7.89
C LYS A 131 -11.17 9.22 -9.31
N VAL A 132 -10.83 7.94 -9.52
CA VAL A 132 -10.74 7.34 -10.86
C VAL A 132 -11.39 5.95 -10.86
N THR A 133 -12.37 5.73 -11.73
CA THR A 133 -13.03 4.42 -11.94
C THR A 133 -13.25 4.19 -13.44
N PRO A 134 -12.80 3.06 -14.01
CA PRO A 134 -11.83 2.11 -13.43
C PRO A 134 -10.49 2.80 -13.20
N VAL A 135 -9.64 2.28 -12.30
CA VAL A 135 -8.29 2.80 -12.11
C VAL A 135 -7.41 2.35 -13.29
N PRO A 136 -6.97 3.26 -14.19
CA PRO A 136 -6.22 2.85 -15.36
C PRO A 136 -4.75 2.60 -14.99
N PRO A 137 -4.06 1.71 -15.72
CA PRO A 137 -2.62 1.55 -15.57
C PRO A 137 -1.84 2.84 -15.91
N PRO A 138 -0.61 3.01 -15.41
CA PRO A 138 0.15 2.04 -14.62
C PRO A 138 -0.19 2.08 -13.13
N PHE A 139 -0.36 0.92 -12.52
CA PHE A 139 -0.50 0.77 -11.07
C PHE A 139 0.21 -0.47 -10.58
N LEU A 140 0.41 -0.54 -9.28
CA LEU A 140 0.94 -1.70 -8.58
C LEU A 140 -0.06 -2.18 -7.53
N PHE A 141 -0.32 -3.47 -7.51
CA PHE A 141 -1.13 -4.12 -6.48
C PHE A 141 -0.32 -5.28 -5.90
N ILE A 142 -0.27 -5.38 -4.59
CA ILE A 142 0.49 -6.40 -3.87
C ILE A 142 -0.49 -7.17 -2.98
N ASP A 143 -0.67 -8.45 -3.26
CA ASP A 143 -1.36 -9.38 -2.37
C ASP A 143 -0.34 -10.02 -1.43
N LEU A 144 -0.37 -9.62 -0.16
CA LEU A 144 0.51 -10.21 0.85
C LEU A 144 -0.13 -11.39 1.56
N SER A 145 -1.28 -11.92 1.12
CA SER A 145 -2.03 -13.00 1.82
C SER A 145 -1.19 -14.23 2.13
N ASP A 146 -0.27 -14.59 1.22
CA ASP A 146 0.55 -15.81 1.34
C ASP A 146 2.02 -15.50 1.74
N VAL A 147 2.33 -14.25 2.09
CA VAL A 147 3.68 -13.79 2.50
C VAL A 147 3.90 -13.93 4.00
N HIS A 148 4.94 -14.62 4.47
CA HIS A 148 5.18 -14.72 5.92
C HIS A 148 5.38 -13.34 6.58
N GLU A 149 4.81 -13.11 7.77
CA GLU A 149 4.75 -11.78 8.41
C GLU A 149 6.14 -11.18 8.71
N ARG A 150 7.16 -12.03 8.85
CA ARG A 150 8.57 -11.63 8.99
C ARG A 150 9.10 -10.85 7.78
N ALA A 151 8.50 -11.01 6.60
CA ALA A 151 8.89 -10.28 5.39
C ALA A 151 8.25 -8.89 5.30
N PHE A 152 7.18 -8.61 6.04
CA PHE A 152 6.49 -7.30 5.97
C PHE A 152 7.44 -6.10 6.14
N PRO A 153 8.43 -6.09 7.06
CA PRO A 153 9.38 -4.99 7.17
C PRO A 153 10.13 -4.69 5.87
N GLU A 154 10.45 -5.70 5.05
CA GLU A 154 11.17 -5.50 3.79
C GLU A 154 10.30 -4.81 2.74
N PHE A 155 9.04 -5.22 2.61
CA PHE A 155 8.07 -4.53 1.75
C PHE A 155 7.93 -3.07 2.19
N ILE A 156 7.72 -2.81 3.48
CA ILE A 156 7.60 -1.43 4.01
C ILE A 156 8.90 -0.63 3.77
N ALA A 157 10.07 -1.24 3.95
CA ALA A 157 11.35 -0.59 3.67
C ALA A 157 11.51 -0.22 2.18
N ALA A 158 11.04 -1.05 1.25
CA ALA A 158 11.05 -0.72 -0.17
C ALA A 158 10.21 0.51 -0.50
N PHE A 159 9.01 0.63 0.09
CA PHE A 159 8.17 1.82 -0.06
C PHE A 159 8.82 3.05 0.58
N ARG A 160 9.39 2.92 1.79
CA ARG A 160 10.12 3.99 2.48
C ARG A 160 11.32 4.49 1.65
N ALA A 161 12.04 3.60 0.99
CA ALA A 161 13.19 3.94 0.16
C ALA A 161 12.84 4.71 -1.12
N GLN A 162 11.55 4.99 -1.37
CA GLN A 162 11.08 5.81 -2.49
C GLN A 162 10.65 7.22 -2.10
N VAL A 163 10.70 7.59 -0.81
CA VAL A 163 10.11 8.82 -0.26
C VAL A 163 10.70 10.12 -0.84
N LYS A 164 11.87 10.08 -1.49
CA LYS A 164 12.44 11.23 -2.21
C LYS A 164 12.93 10.80 -3.59
N ARG A 165 12.31 11.30 -4.65
CA ARG A 165 12.76 11.05 -6.03
C ARG A 165 12.65 12.32 -6.88
N GLU A 166 13.52 12.41 -7.89
CA GLU A 166 13.42 13.37 -8.98
C GLU A 166 12.11 13.14 -9.76
N ASP A 167 11.55 14.19 -10.35
CA ASP A 167 10.31 14.12 -11.14
C ASP A 167 10.51 13.21 -12.37
N ILE A 168 10.12 11.94 -12.22
CA ILE A 168 10.10 10.92 -13.28
C ILE A 168 8.66 10.59 -13.69
N SER A 169 8.47 10.01 -14.88
CA SER A 169 7.13 9.62 -15.34
C SER A 169 6.48 8.56 -14.44
N ASP A 170 5.15 8.55 -14.37
CA ASP A 170 4.39 7.64 -13.50
C ASP A 170 4.71 6.16 -13.75
N ARG A 171 4.93 5.79 -15.01
CA ARG A 171 5.38 4.45 -15.39
C ARG A 171 6.75 4.10 -14.79
N ALA A 172 7.72 5.01 -14.88
CA ALA A 172 9.05 4.78 -14.34
C ALA A 172 9.03 4.64 -12.81
N LYS A 173 8.14 5.36 -12.12
CA LYS A 173 7.91 5.21 -10.67
C LYS A 173 7.46 3.79 -10.32
N ILE A 174 6.40 3.34 -11.00
CA ILE A 174 5.78 2.02 -10.78
C ILE A 174 6.76 0.90 -11.15
N ASP A 175 7.45 0.98 -12.28
CA ASP A 175 8.40 -0.05 -12.73
C ASP A 175 9.58 -0.19 -11.76
N THR A 176 10.13 0.93 -11.26
CA THR A 176 11.23 0.89 -10.28
C THR A 176 10.78 0.27 -8.95
N LEU A 177 9.55 0.59 -8.51
CA LEU A 177 8.98 -0.01 -7.30
C LEU A 177 8.75 -1.50 -7.46
N ARG A 178 8.14 -1.90 -8.58
CA ARG A 178 7.91 -3.29 -8.95
C ARG A 178 9.20 -4.10 -8.93
N LEU A 179 10.26 -3.63 -9.57
CA LEU A 179 11.54 -4.35 -9.63
C LEU A 179 12.16 -4.57 -8.24
N ARG A 180 12.12 -3.56 -7.36
CA ARG A 180 12.61 -3.69 -5.98
C ARG A 180 11.81 -4.72 -5.18
N LEU A 181 10.49 -4.69 -5.31
CA LEU A 181 9.60 -5.61 -4.59
C LEU A 181 9.70 -7.05 -5.11
N LEU A 182 9.80 -7.21 -6.43
CA LEU A 182 10.09 -8.51 -7.02
C LEU A 182 11.43 -9.04 -6.53
N SER A 183 12.47 -8.20 -6.42
CA SER A 183 13.76 -8.62 -5.86
C SER A 183 13.63 -9.06 -4.41
N ILE A 184 12.87 -8.37 -3.56
CA ILE A 184 12.62 -8.77 -2.17
C ILE A 184 11.92 -10.13 -2.12
N ALA A 185 10.86 -10.30 -2.91
CA ALA A 185 10.12 -11.54 -2.99
C ALA A 185 10.99 -12.70 -3.55
N LEU A 186 11.90 -12.44 -4.50
CA LEU A 186 12.85 -13.39 -5.08
C LEU A 186 14.00 -13.77 -4.13
N THR A 187 14.58 -12.78 -3.45
CA THR A 187 15.67 -13.01 -2.49
C THR A 187 15.14 -13.69 -1.22
N GLY A 188 13.89 -13.42 -0.84
CA GLY A 188 13.18 -14.03 0.28
C GLY A 188 12.46 -15.34 -0.06
N ALA A 189 13.02 -16.19 -0.93
CA ALA A 189 12.43 -17.49 -1.30
C ALA A 189 12.12 -18.42 -0.10
N ASP A 190 12.64 -18.10 1.09
CA ASP A 190 12.36 -18.75 2.38
C ASP A 190 11.11 -18.20 3.13
N TRP A 191 10.52 -17.08 2.68
CA TRP A 191 9.39 -16.41 3.34
C TRP A 191 8.03 -16.68 2.68
N VAL A 192 8.05 -17.34 1.54
CA VAL A 192 6.86 -17.76 0.81
C VAL A 192 6.70 -19.25 1.07
N ALA A 193 5.56 -19.66 1.65
CA ALA A 193 5.28 -21.08 1.90
C ALA A 193 5.37 -21.87 0.58
N PRO A 194 5.71 -23.17 0.63
CA PRO A 194 6.66 -23.78 -0.30
C PRO A 194 6.26 -23.62 -1.77
N VAL A 195 7.30 -23.41 -2.57
CA VAL A 195 7.40 -23.44 -4.04
C VAL A 195 7.58 -22.05 -4.65
N GLN A 196 8.62 -21.97 -5.49
CA GLN A 196 9.06 -20.94 -6.44
C GLN A 196 7.97 -20.33 -7.35
N LYS A 197 6.68 -20.57 -7.08
CA LYS A 197 5.51 -20.13 -7.84
C LYS A 197 4.97 -18.77 -7.38
N ALA A 198 5.14 -18.41 -6.12
CA ALA A 198 4.32 -17.37 -5.48
C ALA A 198 4.90 -15.93 -5.51
N ILE A 199 5.90 -15.62 -6.35
CA ILE A 199 6.38 -14.22 -6.48
C ILE A 199 5.61 -13.46 -7.56
N ALA A 200 5.25 -14.13 -8.65
CA ALA A 200 4.39 -13.57 -9.69
C ALA A 200 2.94 -13.37 -9.20
N ASP A 201 2.53 -14.14 -8.18
CA ASP A 201 1.20 -14.09 -7.57
C ASP A 201 1.09 -13.06 -6.43
N VAL A 202 2.21 -12.47 -6.00
CA VAL A 202 2.23 -11.43 -4.95
C VAL A 202 2.22 -10.04 -5.55
N VAL A 203 2.97 -9.80 -6.64
CA VAL A 203 3.16 -8.47 -7.22
C VAL A 203 2.50 -8.37 -8.59
N HIS A 204 1.34 -7.73 -8.63
CA HIS A 204 0.57 -7.47 -9.84
C HIS A 204 0.86 -6.05 -10.34
N SER A 205 1.32 -5.93 -11.58
CA SER A 205 1.51 -4.62 -12.20
C SER A 205 0.79 -4.58 -13.53
N ALA A 206 -0.12 -3.63 -13.69
CA ALA A 206 -0.72 -3.33 -14.97
C ALA A 206 0.14 -2.29 -15.69
N SER A 207 0.60 -2.60 -16.89
CA SER A 207 1.39 -1.70 -17.73
C SER A 207 0.55 -1.24 -18.91
N GLY A 208 0.23 0.06 -18.97
CA GLY A 208 -0.48 0.63 -20.10
C GLY A 208 0.38 0.60 -21.37
N GLN A 209 -0.23 0.35 -22.53
CA GLN A 209 0.43 0.64 -23.81
C GLN A 209 0.67 2.15 -23.90
N PHE A 210 1.82 2.55 -24.45
CA PHE A 210 1.99 3.90 -24.94
C PHE A 210 0.87 4.14 -25.97
N GLU A 211 -0.09 5.00 -25.68
CA GLU A 211 -0.66 5.78 -26.78
C GLU A 211 0.52 6.56 -27.36
N LYS A 212 1.03 6.07 -28.49
CA LYS A 212 1.83 6.91 -29.37
C LYS A 212 0.98 8.14 -29.62
N ASP A 213 1.43 9.29 -29.13
CA ASP A 213 0.89 10.58 -29.53
C ASP A 213 0.73 10.58 -31.05
N LYS A 214 -0.53 10.51 -31.49
CA LYS A 214 -0.90 11.00 -32.81
C LYS A 214 -1.04 12.51 -32.66
N LYS A 215 0.05 13.24 -32.88
CA LYS A 215 0.12 14.39 -33.79
C LYS A 215 1.51 14.98 -33.87
#